data_AF-A0A533SJ59-F1
#
_entry.id   AF-A0A533SJ59-F1
#
_cell.length_a   1.000
_cell.length_b   1.000
_cell.length_c   1.000
_cell.angle_alpha   90.00
_cell.angle_beta   90.00
_cell.angle_gamma   90.00
#
_symmetry.space_group_name_H-M   'P 1'
#
loop_
_entity.id
_entity.type
_entity.pdbx_description
1 polymer ?
#
loop_
_entity_poly.entity_id
_entity_poly.type
_entity_poly.pdbx_seq_one_letter_code
_entity_poly.pdbx_strand_id
1 'polypeptide(L)'
;MKTRRKIAFQRRKQMMKKIFILLSLLLAFSGTFTVSFAQDSFMVIEDMDNVVGIGVAALPDYVGSNDYTVGVAPFARIALPNSERYFLLNVTELYFNILDHPFLRFGPVLNYRFGRDDDVEDSRVKRMTEIDDTVEAGAFLGVNWKINGDPRHRIVADVEALFDVGDEYNGVIGTISARYWRPVGKMFDVVLGVGFQ
;
A
#
# COMPACT_ATOMS: atom_id res chain seq x y z
N MET A 1 -7.32 4.37 -45.96
CA MET A 1 -7.95 4.00 -44.65
C MET A 1 -7.37 2.73 -43.98
N LYS A 2 -6.79 1.76 -44.72
CA LYS A 2 -6.23 0.50 -44.14
C LYS A 2 -4.91 0.65 -43.36
N THR A 3 -4.11 1.69 -43.62
CA THR A 3 -2.76 1.85 -43.06
C THR A 3 -2.76 2.31 -41.59
N ARG A 4 -3.70 3.18 -41.18
CA ARG A 4 -3.79 3.68 -39.78
C ARG A 4 -4.19 2.60 -38.78
N ARG A 5 -5.05 1.65 -39.18
CA ARG A 5 -5.44 0.50 -38.32
C ARG A 5 -4.28 -0.47 -38.07
N LYS A 6 -3.41 -0.70 -39.07
CA LYS A 6 -2.21 -1.55 -38.89
C LYS A 6 -1.21 -0.94 -37.91
N ILE A 7 -1.00 0.37 -37.95
CA ILE A 7 -0.07 1.07 -37.05
C ILE A 7 -0.56 1.01 -35.59
N ALA A 8 -1.86 1.23 -35.35
CA ALA A 8 -2.44 1.12 -34.01
C ALA A 8 -2.37 -0.30 -33.43
N PHE A 9 -2.55 -1.33 -34.27
CA PHE A 9 -2.43 -2.73 -33.87
C PHE A 9 -0.98 -3.11 -33.52
N GLN A 10 0.00 -2.65 -34.30
CA GLN A 10 1.42 -2.89 -34.02
C GLN A 10 1.87 -2.20 -32.74
N ARG A 11 1.40 -0.97 -32.47
CA ARG A 11 1.69 -0.27 -31.21
C ARG A 11 1.12 -0.99 -29.99
N ARG A 12 -0.11 -1.52 -30.06
CA ARG A 12 -0.70 -2.36 -28.99
C ARG A 12 0.11 -3.63 -28.77
N LYS A 13 0.51 -4.33 -29.83
CA LYS A 13 1.33 -5.56 -29.72
C LYS A 13 2.70 -5.29 -29.10
N GLN A 14 3.30 -4.15 -29.42
CA GLN A 14 4.59 -3.73 -28.87
C GLN A 14 4.48 -3.29 -27.41
N MET A 15 3.39 -2.62 -27.03
CA MET A 15 3.08 -2.33 -25.61
C MET A 15 2.87 -3.61 -24.80
N MET A 16 2.08 -4.56 -25.31
CA MET A 16 1.84 -5.84 -24.63
C MET A 16 3.13 -6.65 -24.43
N LYS A 17 4.05 -6.63 -25.40
CA LYS A 17 5.38 -7.25 -25.25
C LYS A 17 6.22 -6.57 -24.17
N LYS A 18 6.19 -5.23 -24.08
CA LYS A 18 6.91 -4.49 -23.04
C LYS A 18 6.34 -4.76 -21.64
N ILE A 19 5.01 -4.85 -21.53
CA ILE A 19 4.31 -5.26 -20.30
C ILE A 19 4.71 -6.68 -19.89
N PHE A 20 4.78 -7.61 -20.84
CA PHE A 20 5.19 -8.99 -20.59
C PHE A 20 6.65 -9.09 -20.14
N ILE A 21 7.55 -8.29 -20.72
CA ILE A 21 8.96 -8.22 -20.33
C ILE A 21 9.11 -7.62 -18.93
N LEU A 22 8.34 -6.57 -18.60
CA LEU A 22 8.31 -5.99 -17.26
C LEU A 22 7.81 -7.01 -16.22
N LEU A 23 6.76 -7.77 -16.54
CA LEU A 23 6.24 -8.83 -15.68
C LEU A 23 7.25 -9.96 -15.47
N SER A 24 8.01 -10.33 -16.51
CA SER A 24 9.01 -11.39 -16.43
C SER A 24 10.25 -10.98 -15.63
N LEU A 25 10.58 -9.68 -15.56
CA LEU A 25 11.70 -9.21 -14.74
C LEU A 25 11.39 -9.30 -13.24
N LEU A 26 10.12 -9.29 -12.85
CA LEU A 26 9.69 -9.46 -11.45
C LEU A 26 9.88 -10.89 -10.92
N LEU A 27 10.07 -11.88 -11.79
CA LEU A 27 10.11 -13.31 -11.44
C LEU A 27 11.51 -13.86 -11.08
N ALA A 28 12.54 -13.02 -11.01
CA ALA A 28 13.93 -13.44 -10.78
C ALA A 28 14.46 -13.22 -9.34
N PHE A 29 13.59 -12.90 -8.37
CA PHE A 29 14.00 -12.74 -6.96
C PHE A 29 13.79 -14.05 -6.20
N SER A 30 14.84 -14.84 -6.03
CA SER A 30 14.81 -16.07 -5.23
C SER A 30 15.06 -15.77 -3.75
N GLY A 31 14.05 -15.21 -3.09
CA GLY A 31 13.96 -15.12 -1.63
C GLY A 31 12.90 -16.09 -1.11
N THR A 32 13.07 -16.60 0.11
CA THR A 32 11.99 -17.29 0.82
C THR A 32 10.91 -16.26 1.17
N PHE A 33 9.87 -16.19 0.34
CA PHE A 33 8.68 -15.39 0.64
C PHE A 33 7.79 -16.17 1.62
N THR A 34 7.67 -15.67 2.84
CA THR A 34 6.53 -16.06 3.67
C THR A 34 5.34 -15.27 3.14
N VAL A 35 4.22 -15.95 2.90
CA VAL A 35 2.99 -15.28 2.46
C VAL A 35 2.10 -15.13 3.67
N SER A 36 2.09 -13.96 4.27
CA SER A 36 1.09 -13.54 5.24
C SER A 36 0.01 -12.72 4.52
N PHE A 37 -1.23 -12.78 4.98
CA PHE A 37 -2.25 -11.84 4.52
C PHE A 37 -1.98 -10.51 5.21
N ALA A 38 -1.59 -9.49 4.43
CA ALA A 38 -1.46 -8.14 4.95
C ALA A 38 -2.82 -7.68 5.46
N GLN A 39 -2.86 -7.10 6.66
CA GLN A 39 -4.07 -6.49 7.20
C GLN A 39 -4.34 -5.23 6.38
N ASP A 40 -5.24 -5.33 5.39
CA ASP A 40 -5.55 -4.24 4.48
C ASP A 40 -6.03 -3.03 5.30
N SER A 41 -5.32 -1.90 5.19
CA SER A 41 -5.66 -0.69 5.91
C SER A 41 -7.10 -0.29 5.58
N PHE A 42 -7.95 -0.16 6.60
CA PHE A 42 -9.34 0.29 6.44
C PHE A 42 -9.45 1.70 5.84
N MET A 43 -8.37 2.47 5.89
CA MET A 43 -8.29 3.86 5.43
C MET A 43 -7.61 3.92 4.06
N VAL A 44 -8.38 4.18 3.01
CA VAL A 44 -7.85 4.31 1.65
C VAL A 44 -8.10 5.71 1.11
N ILE A 45 -7.04 6.52 1.07
CA ILE A 45 -7.08 7.94 0.69
C ILE A 45 -6.29 8.26 -0.59
N GLU A 46 -5.89 7.22 -1.34
CA GLU A 46 -4.89 7.30 -2.40
C GLU A 46 -5.22 8.25 -3.57
N ASP A 47 -6.50 8.57 -3.78
CA ASP A 47 -6.98 9.41 -4.90
C ASP A 47 -7.84 10.61 -4.41
N MET A 48 -7.65 11.03 -3.14
CA MET A 48 -8.18 12.30 -2.64
C MET A 48 -7.19 13.42 -2.96
N ASP A 49 -7.67 14.62 -3.36
CA ASP A 49 -6.79 15.74 -3.72
C ASP A 49 -5.80 16.07 -2.59
N ASN A 50 -6.32 16.66 -1.53
CA ASN A 50 -5.61 16.94 -0.29
C ASN A 50 -6.54 16.61 0.87
N VAL A 51 -6.05 15.79 1.80
CA VAL A 51 -6.82 15.38 2.98
C VAL A 51 -5.88 15.26 4.17
N VAL A 52 -6.38 15.61 5.35
CA VAL A 52 -5.72 15.35 6.63
C VAL A 52 -6.82 14.88 7.57
N GLY A 53 -6.52 13.84 8.35
CA GLY A 53 -7.46 13.34 9.34
C GLY A 53 -6.80 12.40 10.34
N ILE A 54 -7.62 11.94 11.26
CA ILE A 54 -7.24 11.00 12.30
C ILE A 54 -8.37 9.98 12.45
N GLY A 55 -8.02 8.70 12.35
CA GLY A 55 -8.88 7.59 12.74
C GLY A 55 -8.68 7.28 14.21
N VAL A 56 -9.76 6.94 14.90
CA VAL A 56 -9.69 6.43 16.29
C VAL A 56 -10.52 5.15 16.32
N ALA A 57 -9.96 4.08 16.86
CA ALA A 57 -10.64 2.81 16.98
C ALA A 57 -10.38 2.21 18.37
N ALA A 58 -11.40 1.63 18.97
CA ALA A 58 -11.25 0.79 20.15
C ALA A 58 -11.41 -0.66 19.73
N LEU A 59 -10.38 -1.48 19.94
CA LEU A 59 -10.36 -2.89 19.59
C LEU A 59 -10.25 -3.71 20.88
N PRO A 60 -11.03 -4.79 21.03
CA PRO A 60 -10.86 -5.68 22.17
C PRO A 60 -9.47 -6.34 22.07
N ASP A 61 -8.80 -6.50 23.20
CA ASP A 61 -7.41 -7.02 23.21
C ASP A 61 -7.31 -8.43 22.63
N TYR A 62 -8.40 -9.18 22.71
CA TYR A 62 -8.61 -10.46 22.04
C TYR A 62 -10.11 -10.74 21.87
N VAL A 63 -10.46 -11.71 21.02
CA VAL A 63 -11.86 -12.08 20.76
C VAL A 63 -12.55 -12.51 22.06
N GLY A 64 -13.57 -11.75 22.47
CA GLY A 64 -14.33 -11.98 23.70
C GLY A 64 -13.81 -11.25 24.94
N SER A 65 -12.76 -10.43 24.82
CA SER A 65 -12.28 -9.58 25.92
C SER A 65 -13.31 -8.50 26.29
N ASN A 66 -13.37 -8.17 27.58
CA ASN A 66 -14.06 -6.96 28.06
C ASN A 66 -13.11 -5.75 28.14
N ASP A 67 -11.83 -5.97 27.90
CA ASP A 67 -10.78 -4.96 27.88
C ASP A 67 -10.51 -4.52 26.44
N TYR A 68 -10.41 -3.20 26.26
CA TYR A 68 -10.30 -2.55 24.96
C TYR A 68 -9.10 -1.62 24.92
N THR A 69 -8.28 -1.78 23.90
CA THR A 69 -7.21 -0.85 23.56
C THR A 69 -7.72 0.17 22.54
N VAL A 70 -7.48 1.46 22.83
CA VAL A 70 -7.78 2.56 21.90
C VAL A 70 -6.55 2.87 21.06
N GLY A 71 -6.67 2.68 19.75
CA GLY A 71 -5.68 3.08 18.76
C GLY A 71 -6.05 4.39 18.08
N VAL A 72 -5.02 5.17 17.72
CA VAL A 72 -5.15 6.35 16.86
C VAL A 72 -4.35 6.14 15.57
N ALA A 73 -4.90 6.60 14.46
CA ALA A 73 -4.38 6.38 13.13
C ALA A 73 -4.39 7.70 12.34
N PRO A 74 -3.35 8.53 12.45
CA PRO A 74 -3.26 9.75 11.66
C PRO A 74 -3.11 9.39 10.18
N PHE A 75 -3.67 10.23 9.31
CA PHE A 75 -3.49 10.09 7.87
C PHE A 75 -3.49 11.46 7.19
N ALA A 76 -2.70 11.58 6.14
CA ALA A 76 -2.66 12.78 5.34
C ALA A 76 -2.27 12.45 3.90
N ARG A 77 -2.83 13.16 2.93
CA ARG A 77 -2.35 13.16 1.56
C ARG A 77 -2.25 14.60 1.08
N ILE A 78 -1.09 14.95 0.54
CA ILE A 78 -0.79 16.29 0.05
C ILE A 78 -0.20 16.17 -1.37
N ALA A 79 -0.99 16.54 -2.38
CA ALA A 79 -0.54 16.64 -3.76
C ALA A 79 0.30 17.91 -3.99
N LEU A 80 1.33 17.79 -4.82
CA LEU A 80 2.08 18.95 -5.30
C LEU A 80 1.27 19.71 -6.37
N PRO A 81 1.30 21.06 -6.39
CA PRO A 81 0.56 21.83 -7.38
C PRO A 81 0.95 21.45 -8.82
N ASN A 82 -0.07 21.25 -9.67
CA ASN A 82 0.09 20.93 -11.10
C ASN A 82 0.94 19.66 -11.37
N SER A 83 0.88 18.67 -10.48
CA SER A 83 1.63 17.42 -10.62
C SER A 83 0.86 16.24 -10.02
N GLU A 84 1.17 15.03 -10.47
CA GLU A 84 0.71 13.76 -9.89
C GLU A 84 1.55 13.34 -8.66
N ARG A 85 2.59 14.10 -8.32
CA ARG A 85 3.43 13.87 -7.15
C ARG A 85 2.68 14.20 -5.87
N TYR A 86 2.91 13.42 -4.82
CA TYR A 86 2.25 13.63 -3.53
C TYR A 86 3.06 13.06 -2.36
N PHE A 87 2.79 13.58 -1.17
CA PHE A 87 3.12 12.94 0.10
C PHE A 87 1.87 12.23 0.63
N LEU A 88 2.04 11.04 1.18
CA LEU A 88 0.96 10.28 1.81
C LEU A 88 1.48 9.72 3.13
N LEU A 89 0.87 10.15 4.24
CA LEU A 89 1.00 9.54 5.55
C LEU A 89 -0.19 8.60 5.74
N ASN A 90 0.08 7.32 5.97
CA ASN A 90 -0.90 6.30 6.31
C ASN A 90 -0.49 5.64 7.63
N VAL A 91 -1.10 6.06 8.73
CA VAL A 91 -0.79 5.58 10.09
C VAL A 91 0.68 5.83 10.46
N THR A 92 1.57 4.90 10.18
CA THR A 92 3.03 4.99 10.42
C THR A 92 3.86 5.04 9.14
N GLU A 93 3.23 4.82 7.98
CA GLU A 93 3.89 4.74 6.68
C GLU A 93 3.86 6.10 5.99
N LEU A 94 5.02 6.58 5.54
CA LEU A 94 5.18 7.80 4.79
C LEU A 94 5.67 7.51 3.38
N TYR A 95 4.80 7.73 2.41
CA TYR A 95 5.07 7.59 0.99
C TYR A 95 5.36 8.94 0.35
N PHE A 96 6.32 8.94 -0.57
CA PHE A 96 6.53 10.08 -1.45
C PHE A 96 6.47 9.62 -2.91
N ASN A 97 5.36 9.91 -3.61
CA ASN A 97 5.30 9.69 -5.04
C ASN A 97 6.11 10.77 -5.77
N ILE A 98 7.25 10.38 -6.32
CA ILE A 98 8.12 11.26 -7.10
C ILE A 98 7.80 11.24 -8.60
N LEU A 99 7.00 10.27 -9.03
CA LEU A 99 6.64 10.09 -10.42
C LEU A 99 5.45 10.98 -10.80
N ASP A 100 5.69 11.87 -11.76
CA ASP A 100 4.66 12.74 -12.32
C ASP A 100 3.94 12.04 -13.48
N HIS A 101 3.05 11.10 -13.16
CA HIS A 101 2.42 10.25 -14.15
C HIS A 101 0.98 9.87 -13.75
N PRO A 102 0.00 9.91 -14.69
CA PRO A 102 -1.44 9.86 -14.35
C PRO A 102 -1.95 8.50 -13.85
N PHE A 103 -1.16 7.44 -13.99
CA PHE A 103 -1.55 6.09 -13.55
C PHE A 103 -0.41 5.26 -12.94
N LEU A 104 0.81 5.77 -12.95
CA LEU A 104 1.96 5.06 -12.37
C LEU A 104 2.43 5.87 -11.18
N ARG A 105 2.78 5.18 -10.10
CA ARG A 105 3.27 5.77 -8.86
C ARG A 105 4.56 5.08 -8.51
N PHE A 106 5.55 5.85 -8.09
CA PHE A 106 6.82 5.30 -7.66
C PHE A 106 7.52 6.30 -6.75
N GLY A 107 8.19 5.78 -5.73
CA GLY A 107 9.09 6.57 -4.92
C GLY A 107 9.49 5.88 -3.63
N PRO A 108 10.16 6.61 -2.73
CA PRO A 108 10.56 6.06 -1.44
C PRO A 108 9.36 5.92 -0.51
N VAL A 109 9.49 4.98 0.42
CA VAL A 109 8.60 4.81 1.57
C VAL A 109 9.46 4.72 2.84
N LEU A 110 8.96 5.32 3.92
CA LEU A 110 9.48 5.15 5.27
C LEU A 110 8.36 4.57 6.12
N ASN A 111 8.68 3.71 7.08
CA ASN A 111 7.70 3.22 8.04
C ASN A 111 8.29 3.25 9.44
N TYR A 112 7.47 3.64 10.42
CA TYR A 112 7.79 3.44 11.82
C TYR A 112 7.11 2.17 12.31
N ARG A 113 7.90 1.19 12.74
CA ARG A 113 7.38 -0.03 13.33
C ARG A 113 7.45 0.10 14.85
N PHE A 114 6.28 0.16 15.48
CA PHE A 114 6.19 0.00 16.91
C PHE A 114 6.66 -1.41 17.29
N GLY A 115 7.56 -1.46 18.25
CA GLY A 115 7.99 -2.62 19.00
C GLY A 115 6.86 -3.17 19.84
N ARG A 116 7.18 -4.22 20.60
CA ARG A 116 6.26 -4.83 21.56
C ARG A 116 6.86 -4.73 22.94
N ASP A 117 6.32 -3.80 23.72
CA ASP A 117 6.61 -3.70 25.15
C ASP A 117 5.79 -4.72 25.95
N ASP A 118 6.37 -5.18 27.05
CA ASP A 118 5.91 -6.26 27.94
C ASP A 118 4.74 -5.91 28.87
N ASP A 119 4.08 -4.77 28.66
CA ASP A 119 3.05 -4.24 29.56
C ASP A 119 1.68 -4.93 29.40
N VAL A 120 1.69 -6.26 29.33
CA VAL A 120 0.50 -7.10 29.40
C VAL A 120 0.38 -7.66 30.82
N GLU A 121 -0.72 -7.35 31.52
CA GLU A 121 -1.00 -7.82 32.89
C GLU A 121 -1.16 -9.36 33.00
N ASP A 122 -1.13 -10.11 31.89
CA ASP A 122 -1.21 -11.57 31.87
C ASP A 122 0.18 -12.23 31.97
N SER A 123 0.40 -12.92 33.09
CA SER A 123 1.58 -13.74 33.41
C SER A 123 1.97 -14.82 32.38
N ARG A 124 1.11 -15.12 31.39
CA ARG A 124 1.42 -16.04 30.28
C ARG A 124 2.03 -15.36 29.07
N VAL A 125 1.88 -14.03 28.91
CA VAL A 125 2.37 -13.25 27.74
C VAL A 125 3.75 -12.62 28.00
N LYS A 126 4.15 -12.41 29.27
CA LYS A 126 5.49 -11.98 29.72
C LYS A 126 6.69 -12.87 29.32
N ARG A 127 6.47 -13.91 28.53
CA ARG A 127 7.52 -14.81 28.01
C ARG A 127 7.75 -14.64 26.51
N MET A 128 7.07 -13.70 25.87
CA MET A 128 7.35 -13.33 24.49
C MET A 128 8.54 -12.38 24.47
N THR A 129 9.45 -12.56 23.51
CA THR A 129 10.64 -11.71 23.33
C THR A 129 10.21 -10.27 23.04
N GLU A 130 10.76 -9.30 23.78
CA GLU A 130 10.61 -7.87 23.47
C GLU A 130 11.18 -7.62 22.07
N ILE A 131 10.54 -6.73 21.31
CA ILE A 131 11.04 -6.28 20.00
C ILE A 131 11.11 -4.76 20.11
N ASP A 132 12.28 -4.18 19.82
CA ASP A 132 12.46 -2.73 19.91
C ASP A 132 11.73 -2.00 18.77
N ASP A 133 11.41 -0.72 19.00
CA ASP A 133 10.92 0.17 17.95
C ASP A 133 11.97 0.32 16.84
N THR A 134 11.54 0.28 15.58
CA THR A 134 12.46 0.48 14.45
C THR A 134 11.89 1.37 13.34
N VAL A 135 12.81 1.95 12.56
CA VAL A 135 12.49 2.68 11.32
C VAL A 135 12.87 1.81 10.13
N GLU A 136 11.91 1.62 9.24
CA GLU A 136 12.10 0.94 7.98
C GLU A 136 12.15 1.96 6.84
N ALA A 137 12.95 1.68 5.81
CA ALA A 137 13.02 2.47 4.60
C ALA A 137 12.97 1.58 3.37
N GLY A 138 12.39 2.08 2.29
CA GLY A 138 12.16 1.26 1.13
C GLY A 138 11.70 2.04 -0.09
N ALA A 139 11.13 1.30 -1.03
CA ALA A 139 10.51 1.88 -2.21
C ALA A 139 9.21 1.15 -2.56
N PHE A 140 8.31 1.87 -3.21
CA PHE A 140 7.06 1.32 -3.72
C PHE A 140 6.92 1.60 -5.21
N LEU A 141 6.19 0.72 -5.89
CA LEU A 141 5.74 0.85 -7.27
C LEU A 141 4.24 0.55 -7.31
N GLY A 142 3.48 1.48 -7.85
CA GLY A 142 2.03 1.41 -7.89
C GLY A 142 1.44 1.70 -9.27
N VAL A 143 0.28 1.12 -9.52
CA VAL A 143 -0.56 1.41 -10.68
C VAL A 143 -1.94 1.81 -10.18
N ASN A 144 -2.43 2.97 -10.60
CA ASN A 144 -3.81 3.42 -10.37
C ASN A 144 -4.54 3.56 -11.71
N TRP A 145 -5.34 2.55 -12.04
CA TRP A 145 -6.08 2.49 -13.29
C TRP A 145 -7.54 2.92 -13.09
N LYS A 146 -7.88 4.12 -13.58
CA LYS A 146 -9.25 4.64 -13.61
C LYS A 146 -10.04 4.00 -14.75
N ILE A 147 -11.16 3.35 -14.43
CA ILE A 147 -12.04 2.67 -15.38
C ILE A 147 -13.04 3.69 -15.91
N ASN A 148 -13.12 3.80 -17.25
CA ASN A 148 -13.95 4.79 -17.95
C ASN A 148 -13.67 6.26 -17.56
N GLY A 149 -12.50 6.55 -16.97
CA GLY A 149 -12.14 7.89 -16.50
C GLY A 149 -12.87 8.33 -15.23
N ASP A 150 -13.66 7.45 -14.60
CA ASP A 150 -14.28 7.73 -13.31
C ASP A 150 -13.24 7.50 -12.20
N PRO A 151 -12.88 8.52 -11.39
CA PRO A 151 -11.93 8.35 -10.30
C PRO A 151 -12.44 7.36 -9.24
N ARG A 152 -13.76 7.18 -9.07
CA ARG A 152 -14.33 6.25 -8.09
C ARG A 152 -14.36 4.81 -8.58
N HIS A 153 -14.28 4.59 -9.89
CA HIS A 153 -14.21 3.25 -10.48
C HIS A 153 -12.77 2.96 -10.89
N ARG A 154 -12.01 2.27 -10.05
CA ARG A 154 -10.56 2.10 -10.28
C ARG A 154 -10.02 0.76 -9.81
N ILE A 155 -8.91 0.34 -10.41
CA ILE A 155 -8.07 -0.75 -9.93
C ILE A 155 -6.77 -0.14 -9.48
N VAL A 156 -6.38 -0.43 -8.25
CA VAL A 156 -5.09 -0.04 -7.69
C VAL A 156 -4.28 -1.32 -7.44
N ALA A 157 -3.02 -1.34 -7.82
CA ALA A 157 -2.11 -2.44 -7.51
C ALA A 157 -0.77 -1.87 -7.10
N ASP A 158 -0.21 -2.39 -6.01
CA ASP A 158 1.03 -1.88 -5.42
C ASP A 158 1.97 -3.02 -5.08
N VAL A 159 3.25 -2.74 -5.25
CA VAL A 159 4.37 -3.57 -4.81
C VAL A 159 5.28 -2.68 -3.98
N GLU A 160 5.66 -3.14 -2.81
CA GLU A 160 6.51 -2.42 -1.86
C GLU A 160 7.59 -3.35 -1.34
N ALA A 161 8.77 -2.79 -1.08
CA ALA A 161 9.83 -3.47 -0.37
C ALA A 161 10.40 -2.54 0.70
N LEU A 162 10.37 -2.98 1.95
CA LEU A 162 10.88 -2.30 3.14
C LEU A 162 12.07 -3.05 3.71
N PHE A 163 13.09 -2.30 4.08
CA PHE A 163 14.30 -2.76 4.73
C PHE A 163 14.38 -2.11 6.09
N ASP A 164 14.86 -2.85 7.08
CA ASP A 164 15.17 -2.27 8.36
C ASP A 164 16.36 -1.32 8.27
N VAL A 165 16.25 -0.16 8.91
CA VAL A 165 17.35 0.82 9.05
C VAL A 165 17.77 0.95 10.51
N GLY A 166 16.96 0.47 11.46
CA GLY A 166 17.25 0.51 12.89
C GLY A 166 18.16 -0.60 13.41
N ASP A 167 18.51 -1.59 12.58
CA ASP A 167 19.36 -2.75 12.91
C ASP A 167 18.70 -3.74 13.92
N GLU A 168 17.37 -3.74 13.98
CA GLU A 168 16.54 -4.67 14.74
C GLU A 168 16.36 -6.01 14.00
N TYR A 169 16.31 -6.01 12.67
CA TYR A 169 16.20 -7.24 11.89
C TYR A 169 16.92 -7.22 10.54
N ASN A 170 17.47 -8.37 10.13
CA ASN A 170 18.26 -8.53 8.90
C ASN A 170 17.41 -9.12 7.76
N GLY A 171 16.37 -8.39 7.32
CA GLY A 171 15.41 -8.90 6.33
C GLY A 171 14.81 -7.84 5.42
N VAL A 172 14.06 -8.32 4.42
CA VAL A 172 13.25 -7.49 3.53
C VAL A 172 11.80 -7.89 3.69
N ILE A 173 10.94 -6.92 3.93
CA ILE A 173 9.49 -7.10 3.96
C ILE A 173 8.96 -6.67 2.60
N GLY A 174 8.32 -7.59 1.87
CA GLY A 174 7.82 -7.35 0.52
C GLY A 174 6.30 -7.43 0.47
N THR A 175 5.63 -6.32 0.22
CA THR A 175 4.17 -6.28 0.16
C THR A 175 3.68 -6.23 -1.29
N ILE A 176 2.69 -7.05 -1.63
CA ILE A 176 1.98 -7.00 -2.91
C ILE A 176 0.50 -6.87 -2.62
N SER A 177 -0.15 -5.84 -3.16
CA SER A 177 -1.59 -5.65 -2.99
C SER A 177 -2.29 -5.29 -4.29
N ALA A 178 -3.58 -5.61 -4.35
CA ALA A 178 -4.48 -5.20 -5.40
C ALA A 178 -5.86 -4.89 -4.82
N ARG A 179 -6.41 -3.73 -5.21
CA ARG A 179 -7.71 -3.23 -4.76
C ARG A 179 -8.57 -2.83 -5.96
N TYR A 180 -9.83 -3.22 -5.93
CA TYR A 180 -10.84 -2.83 -6.91
C TYR A 180 -11.93 -2.01 -6.25
N TRP A 181 -12.12 -0.80 -6.76
CA TRP A 181 -13.12 0.16 -6.32
C TRP A 181 -14.25 0.22 -7.34
N ARG A 182 -15.48 0.08 -6.89
CA ARG A 182 -16.66 0.19 -7.75
C ARG A 182 -17.74 1.06 -7.10
N PRO A 183 -18.16 2.16 -7.77
CA PRO A 183 -19.32 2.90 -7.32
C PRO A 183 -20.58 2.07 -7.56
N VAL A 184 -21.37 1.86 -6.50
CA VAL A 184 -22.68 1.20 -6.56
C VAL A 184 -23.84 2.18 -6.44
N GLY A 185 -23.54 3.43 -6.04
CA GLY A 185 -24.49 4.53 -6.04
C GLY A 185 -23.79 5.89 -5.92
N LYS A 186 -24.56 6.96 -5.80
CA LYS A 186 -24.01 8.33 -5.70
C LYS A 186 -23.12 8.53 -4.48
N MET A 187 -23.40 7.82 -3.38
CA MET A 187 -22.71 7.97 -2.09
C MET A 187 -22.00 6.69 -1.63
N PHE A 188 -22.19 5.58 -2.34
CA PHE A 188 -21.72 4.26 -1.89
C PHE A 188 -20.75 3.67 -2.90
N ASP A 189 -19.58 3.29 -2.39
CA ASP A 189 -18.55 2.57 -3.11
C ASP A 189 -18.34 1.20 -2.46
N VAL A 190 -18.11 0.18 -3.28
CA VAL A 190 -17.70 -1.16 -2.84
C VAL A 190 -16.23 -1.32 -3.17
N VAL A 191 -15.48 -1.79 -2.17
CA VAL A 191 -14.05 -2.05 -2.28
C VAL A 191 -13.80 -3.53 -2.08
N LEU A 192 -13.03 -4.13 -2.98
CA LEU A 192 -12.52 -5.49 -2.84
C LEU A 192 -10.99 -5.42 -2.87
N GLY A 193 -10.34 -5.86 -1.81
CA GLY A 193 -8.90 -5.82 -1.65
C GLY A 193 -8.31 -7.20 -1.38
N VAL A 194 -7.09 -7.41 -1.85
CA VAL A 194 -6.24 -8.54 -1.51
C VAL A 194 -4.82 -8.03 -1.35
N GLY A 195 -4.14 -8.47 -0.28
CA GLY A 195 -2.78 -8.10 0.04
C GLY A 195 -1.99 -9.28 0.60
N PHE A 196 -0.72 -9.34 0.25
CA PHE A 196 0.26 -10.33 0.71
C PHE A 196 1.51 -9.61 1.19
N GLN A 197 2.13 -10.12 2.25
CA GLN A 197 3.34 -9.58 2.86
C GLN A 197 4.25 -10.71 3.35
#